data_AF-S4P527-F1
#
_entry.id   AF-S4P527-F1
#
_cell.length_a   1.000
_cell.length_b   1.000
_cell.length_c   1.000
_cell.angle_alpha   90.00
_cell.angle_beta   90.00
_cell.angle_gamma   90.00
#
_symmetry.space_group_name_H-M   'P 1'
#
loop_
_entity.id
_entity.type
_entity.pdbx_description
1 polymer ?
#
loop_
_entity_poly.entity_id
_entity_poly.type
_entity_poly.pdbx_seq_one_letter_code
_entity_poly.pdbx_strand_id
1 'polypeptide(L)'
;LQRAYHESALHSLQDTVPELERFINDSSVKPVFGYPLEEHLRVTARTIAFPIELCVCTLHELALNEEGLFRIAGGTSKVRRMKLSLDAGLFSVPLPPDYRDMHVVASVVKSY
;
A
#
# COMPACT_ATOMS: atom_id res chain seq x y z
N LEU A 1 28.08 -30.39 17.65
CA LEU A 1 26.86 -30.54 16.82
C LEU A 1 26.03 -29.26 16.83
N GLN A 2 25.48 -28.83 17.98
CA GLN A 2 24.65 -27.62 18.05
C GLN A 2 25.37 -26.33 17.62
N ARG A 3 26.61 -26.11 18.08
CA ARG A 3 27.42 -24.95 17.68
C ARG A 3 27.63 -24.87 16.16
N ALA A 4 28.04 -25.98 15.53
CA ALA A 4 28.26 -26.04 14.09
C ALA A 4 26.97 -25.80 13.29
N TYR A 5 25.82 -26.26 13.81
CA TYR A 5 24.51 -25.96 13.22
C TYR A 5 24.20 -24.46 13.27
N HIS A 6 24.40 -23.80 14.41
CA HIS A 6 24.18 -22.36 14.54
C HIS A 6 25.14 -21.52 13.69
N GLU A 7 26.42 -21.93 13.58
CA GLU A 7 27.40 -21.28 12.72
C GLU A 7 27.01 -21.41 11.24
N SER A 8 26.55 -22.59 10.80
CA SER A 8 26.05 -22.80 9.44
C SER A 8 24.79 -21.98 9.14
N ALA A 9 23.80 -21.99 10.03
CA ALA A 9 22.58 -21.20 9.88
C ALA A 9 22.88 -19.69 9.85
N LEU A 10 23.79 -19.21 10.69
CA LEU A 10 24.22 -17.80 10.69
C LEU A 10 24.85 -17.43 9.36
N HIS A 11 25.77 -18.26 8.84
CA HIS A 11 26.40 -18.02 7.55
C HIS A 11 25.37 -17.97 6.41
N SER A 12 24.44 -18.93 6.37
CA SER A 12 23.35 -18.92 5.39
C SER A 12 22.49 -17.65 5.48
N LEU A 13 22.18 -17.16 6.69
CA LEU A 13 21.43 -15.91 6.86
C LEU A 13 22.23 -14.68 6.42
N GLN A 14 23.53 -14.64 6.75
CA GLN A 14 24.42 -13.53 6.36
C GLN A 14 24.55 -13.40 4.84
N ASP A 15 24.46 -14.52 4.10
CA ASP A 15 24.49 -14.51 2.64
C ASP A 15 23.11 -14.20 2.04
N THR A 16 22.04 -14.80 2.59
CA THR A 16 20.69 -14.70 2.00
C THR A 16 20.01 -13.35 2.28
N VAL A 17 20.24 -12.74 3.45
CA VAL A 17 19.57 -11.48 3.83
C VAL A 17 19.92 -10.33 2.88
N PRO A 18 21.20 -10.04 2.58
CA PRO A 18 21.55 -8.97 1.65
C PRO A 18 21.01 -9.21 0.23
N GLU A 19 20.97 -10.47 -0.21
CA GLU A 19 20.40 -10.82 -1.51
C GLU A 19 18.89 -10.52 -1.55
N LEU A 20 18.16 -10.90 -0.49
CA LEU A 20 16.74 -10.61 -0.36
C LEU A 20 16.46 -9.10 -0.27
N GLU A 21 17.25 -8.36 0.50
CA GLU A 21 17.14 -6.90 0.60
C GLU A 21 17.36 -6.23 -0.76
N ARG A 22 18.36 -6.67 -1.52
CA ARG A 22 18.59 -6.19 -2.89
C ARG A 22 17.41 -6.50 -3.79
N PHE A 23 16.89 -7.72 -3.77
CA PHE A 23 15.72 -8.11 -4.56
C PHE A 23 14.48 -7.24 -4.24
N ILE A 24 14.22 -6.98 -2.96
CA ILE A 24 13.12 -6.10 -2.52
C ILE A 24 13.38 -4.65 -2.95
N ASN A 25 14.63 -4.19 -2.86
CA ASN A 25 15.02 -2.83 -3.25
C ASN A 25 15.00 -2.61 -4.76
N ASP A 26 15.24 -3.65 -5.55
CA ASP A 26 15.19 -3.59 -7.02
C ASP A 26 13.79 -3.88 -7.58
N SER A 27 12.82 -4.26 -6.73
CA SER A 27 11.42 -4.47 -7.13
C SER A 27 10.84 -3.23 -7.81
N SER A 28 10.20 -3.44 -8.97
CA SER A 28 9.46 -2.41 -9.70
C SER A 28 8.15 -2.00 -9.02
N VAL A 29 7.73 -2.72 -7.99
CA VAL A 29 6.58 -2.40 -7.14
C VAL A 29 7.09 -2.09 -5.74
N LYS A 30 6.68 -0.93 -5.24
CA LYS A 30 6.96 -0.48 -3.88
C LYS A 30 5.65 -0.31 -3.12
N PRO A 31 5.63 -0.62 -1.81
CA PRO A 31 4.50 -0.24 -0.98
C PRO A 31 4.33 1.27 -1.03
N VAL A 32 3.09 1.72 -0.85
CA VAL A 32 2.73 3.14 -0.93
C VAL A 32 2.39 3.71 0.44
N PHE A 33 1.85 2.89 1.36
CA PHE A 33 1.57 3.31 2.73
C PHE A 33 2.79 3.16 3.64
N GLY A 34 3.14 4.24 4.35
CA GLY A 34 4.28 4.24 5.29
C GLY A 34 5.65 4.08 4.61
N TYR A 35 5.73 4.35 3.31
CA TYR A 35 6.94 4.26 2.50
C TYR A 35 7.28 5.63 1.88
N PRO A 36 8.55 5.98 1.65
CA PRO A 36 8.92 7.29 1.11
C PRO A 36 8.18 7.64 -0.19
N LEU A 37 7.63 8.85 -0.24
CA LEU A 37 6.84 9.36 -1.36
C LEU A 37 7.64 9.34 -2.66
N GLU A 38 8.87 9.86 -2.58
CA GLU A 38 9.78 10.02 -3.71
C GLU A 38 10.06 8.68 -4.39
N GLU A 39 10.17 7.61 -3.60
CA GLU A 39 10.55 6.30 -4.11
C GLU A 39 9.42 5.65 -4.91
N HIS A 40 8.19 5.64 -4.38
CA HIS A 40 7.09 5.05 -5.13
C HIS A 40 6.63 5.94 -6.30
N LEU A 41 6.82 7.26 -6.24
CA LEU A 41 6.63 8.14 -7.40
C LEU A 41 7.67 7.86 -8.49
N ARG A 42 8.94 7.68 -8.11
CA ARG A 42 10.05 7.37 -9.03
C ARG A 42 9.82 6.06 -9.77
N VAL A 43 9.52 4.96 -9.06
CA VAL A 43 9.32 3.64 -9.69
C VAL A 43 8.07 3.59 -10.58
N THR A 44 7.05 4.38 -10.27
CA THR A 44 5.82 4.44 -11.07
C THR A 44 5.84 5.53 -12.14
N ALA A 45 6.90 6.34 -12.21
CA ALA A 45 7.01 7.51 -13.08
C ALA A 45 5.82 8.50 -12.94
N ARG A 46 5.38 8.73 -11.71
CA ARG A 46 4.23 9.59 -11.39
C ARG A 46 4.66 10.87 -10.69
N THR A 47 3.86 11.93 -10.84
CA THR A 47 4.00 13.18 -10.08
C THR A 47 3.05 13.25 -8.88
N ILE A 48 1.95 12.48 -8.91
CA ILE A 48 0.95 12.38 -7.85
C ILE A 48 0.88 10.92 -7.40
N ALA A 49 0.91 10.72 -6.07
CA ALA A 49 0.81 9.41 -5.48
C ALA A 49 -0.50 8.75 -5.86
N PHE A 50 -0.43 7.51 -6.33
CA PHE A 50 -1.60 6.82 -6.84
C PHE A 50 -2.74 6.68 -5.81
N PRO A 51 -2.50 6.41 -4.50
CA PRO A 51 -3.56 6.43 -3.49
C PRO A 51 -4.28 7.78 -3.38
N ILE A 52 -3.56 8.90 -3.51
CA ILE A 52 -4.16 10.24 -3.46
C ILE A 52 -5.04 10.46 -4.69
N GLU A 53 -4.50 10.27 -5.89
CA GLU A 53 -5.24 10.48 -7.14
C GLU A 53 -6.52 9.63 -7.18
N LEU A 54 -6.38 8.32 -6.93
CA LEU A 54 -7.49 7.39 -6.93
C LEU A 54 -8.60 7.82 -5.96
N CYS A 55 -8.24 8.09 -4.70
CA CYS A 55 -9.23 8.39 -3.68
C CYS A 55 -9.88 9.75 -3.93
N VAL A 56 -9.10 10.77 -4.29
CA VAL A 56 -9.64 12.13 -4.52
C VAL A 56 -10.56 12.16 -5.74
N CYS A 57 -10.16 11.54 -6.86
CA CYS A 57 -11.02 11.44 -8.05
C CYS A 57 -12.31 10.68 -7.75
N THR A 58 -12.20 9.54 -7.06
CA THR A 58 -13.38 8.77 -6.63
C THR A 58 -14.35 9.60 -5.79
N LEU A 59 -13.83 10.28 -4.76
CA LEU A 59 -14.65 11.05 -3.83
C LEU A 59 -15.32 12.24 -4.54
N HIS A 60 -14.58 12.89 -5.44
CA HIS A 60 -15.11 13.97 -6.26
C HIS A 60 -16.26 13.50 -7.16
N GLU A 61 -16.16 12.29 -7.74
CA GLU A 61 -17.17 11.75 -8.65
C GLU A 61 -18.39 11.16 -7.92
N LEU A 62 -18.19 10.49 -6.79
CA LEU A 62 -19.20 9.60 -6.19
C LEU A 62 -19.70 10.06 -4.81
N ALA A 63 -18.98 10.94 -4.10
CA ALA A 63 -19.21 11.20 -2.67
C ALA A 63 -19.72 12.62 -2.34
N LEU A 64 -20.09 13.44 -3.32
CA LEU A 64 -20.48 14.84 -3.08
C LEU A 64 -21.70 15.00 -2.18
N ASN A 65 -22.61 14.02 -2.19
CA ASN A 65 -23.80 14.01 -1.34
C ASN A 65 -23.67 13.07 -0.12
N GLU A 66 -22.49 12.48 0.10
CA GLU A 66 -22.26 11.57 1.21
C GLU A 66 -22.18 12.34 2.54
N GLU A 67 -23.10 12.07 3.46
CA GLU A 67 -23.13 12.76 4.75
C GLU A 67 -21.96 12.36 5.64
N GLY A 68 -21.35 13.34 6.31
CA GLY A 68 -20.28 13.04 7.26
C GLY A 68 -19.01 12.48 6.61
N LEU A 69 -18.78 12.74 5.31
CA LEU A 69 -17.52 12.45 4.64
C LEU A 69 -16.33 12.98 5.44
N PHE A 70 -15.26 12.20 5.52
CA PHE A 70 -14.07 12.42 6.38
C PHE A 70 -14.31 12.39 7.90
N ARG A 71 -15.55 12.55 8.40
CA ARG A 71 -15.90 12.45 9.82
C ARG A 71 -16.24 11.02 10.23
N ILE A 72 -17.09 10.34 9.45
CA ILE A 72 -17.47 8.94 9.70
C ILE A 72 -16.31 8.04 9.29
N ALA A 73 -15.99 7.07 10.14
CA ALA A 73 -14.94 6.10 9.87
C ALA A 73 -15.46 4.98 8.97
N GLY A 74 -14.78 4.74 7.84
CA GLY A 74 -14.99 3.53 7.06
C GLY A 74 -14.61 2.25 7.82
N GLY A 75 -15.25 1.12 7.47
CA GLY A 75 -15.03 -0.16 8.15
C GLY A 75 -13.57 -0.64 8.09
N THR A 76 -12.97 -0.89 9.25
CA THR A 76 -11.53 -1.21 9.42
C THR A 76 -11.03 -2.32 8.49
N SER A 77 -11.77 -3.41 8.35
CA SER A 77 -11.37 -4.53 7.48
C SER A 77 -11.34 -4.15 6.00
N LYS A 78 -12.27 -3.30 5.55
CA LYS A 78 -12.31 -2.80 4.16
C LYS A 78 -11.19 -1.79 3.91
N VAL A 79 -10.94 -0.88 4.86
CA VAL A 79 -9.81 0.05 4.82
C VAL A 79 -8.49 -0.72 4.71
N ARG A 80 -8.27 -1.69 5.60
CA ARG A 80 -7.07 -2.54 5.57
C ARG A 80 -6.92 -3.27 4.24
N ARG A 81 -8.00 -3.84 3.71
CA ARG A 81 -8.00 -4.53 2.41
C ARG A 81 -7.61 -3.58 1.28
N MET A 82 -8.20 -2.39 1.22
CA MET A 82 -7.89 -1.39 0.18
C MET A 82 -6.43 -0.95 0.24
N LYS A 83 -5.89 -0.69 1.44
CA LYS A 83 -4.48 -0.34 1.63
C LYS A 83 -3.54 -1.42 1.11
N LEU A 84 -3.79 -2.68 1.48
CA LEU A 84 -2.98 -3.81 1.02
C LEU A 84 -3.05 -4.02 -0.50
N SER A 85 -4.21 -3.81 -1.11
CA SER A 85 -4.36 -3.86 -2.58
C SER A 85 -3.56 -2.76 -3.29
N LEU A 86 -3.49 -1.56 -2.69
CA LEU A 86 -2.70 -0.44 -3.19
C LEU A 86 -1.19 -0.67 -2.99
N ASP A 87 -0.77 -1.18 -1.83
CA ASP A 87 0.65 -1.54 -1.57
C ASP A 87 1.16 -2.63 -2.51
N ALA A 88 0.27 -3.56 -2.90
CA ALA A 88 0.60 -4.61 -3.86
C ALA A 88 0.62 -4.13 -5.31
N GLY A 89 0.22 -2.88 -5.60
CA GLY A 89 0.05 -2.39 -6.97
C GLY A 89 -1.07 -3.10 -7.75
N LEU A 90 -1.99 -3.79 -7.06
CA LEU A 90 -3.05 -4.62 -7.65
C LEU A 90 -4.41 -3.92 -7.70
N PHE A 91 -4.43 -2.59 -7.67
CA PHE A 91 -5.68 -1.85 -7.68
C PHE A 91 -6.11 -1.52 -9.12
N SER A 92 -7.39 -1.76 -9.43
CA SER A 92 -7.98 -1.45 -10.73
C SER A 92 -9.14 -0.47 -10.60
N VAL A 93 -9.34 0.33 -11.65
CA VAL A 93 -10.45 1.27 -11.81
C VAL A 93 -11.35 0.72 -12.93
N PRO A 94 -12.70 0.74 -12.79
CA PRO A 94 -13.49 1.33 -11.69
C PRO A 94 -13.43 0.52 -10.39
N LEU A 95 -13.74 1.18 -9.27
CA LEU A 95 -13.76 0.55 -7.95
C LEU A 95 -14.66 -0.71 -7.92
N PRO A 96 -14.14 -1.85 -7.45
CA PRO A 96 -14.97 -3.03 -7.18
C PRO A 96 -16.12 -2.67 -6.23
N PRO A 97 -17.29 -3.33 -6.34
CA PRO A 97 -18.45 -3.07 -5.49
C PRO A 97 -18.13 -3.06 -3.98
N ASP A 98 -17.20 -3.91 -3.54
CA ASP A 98 -16.72 -4.02 -2.16
C ASP A 98 -16.10 -2.71 -1.61
N TYR A 99 -15.61 -1.83 -2.49
CA TYR A 99 -14.96 -0.56 -2.15
C TYR A 99 -15.82 0.69 -2.45
N ARG A 100 -17.13 0.51 -2.68
CA ARG A 100 -18.06 1.64 -2.93
C ARG A 100 -18.57 2.35 -1.67
N ASP A 101 -18.05 2.00 -0.51
CA ASP A 101 -18.27 2.75 0.73
C ASP A 101 -17.33 3.97 0.74
N MET A 102 -17.89 5.17 0.56
CA MET A 102 -17.10 6.40 0.46
C MET A 102 -16.40 6.76 1.77
N HIS A 103 -16.88 6.28 2.92
CA HIS A 103 -16.16 6.43 4.18
C HIS A 103 -14.90 5.55 4.24
N VAL A 104 -14.89 4.40 3.54
CA VAL A 104 -13.67 3.59 3.37
C VAL A 104 -12.65 4.35 2.54
N VAL A 105 -13.04 4.89 1.39
CA VAL A 105 -12.15 5.67 0.52
C VAL A 105 -11.60 6.90 1.26
N ALA A 106 -12.45 7.62 1.98
CA ALA A 106 -12.05 8.75 2.82
C ALA A 106 -11.11 8.33 3.96
N SER A 107 -11.35 7.18 4.62
CA SER A 107 -10.44 6.65 5.64
C SER A 107 -9.08 6.24 5.06
N VAL A 108 -9.06 5.68 3.86
CA VAL A 108 -7.82 5.25 3.19
C VAL A 108 -6.95 6.47 2.90
N VAL A 109 -7.49 7.51 2.26
CA VAL A 109 -6.74 8.73 1.94
C VAL A 109 -6.28 9.49 3.19
N LYS A 110 -7.07 9.49 4.28
CA LYS A 110 -6.63 10.06 5.58
C LYS A 110 -5.47 9.30 6.21
N SER A 111 -5.29 8.02 5.87
CA SER A 111 -4.28 7.14 6.45
C SER A 111 -3.02 6.98 5.60
N TYR A 112 -3.00 7.66 4.46
CA TYR A 112 -1.85 7.81 3.58
C TYR A 112 -0.99 8.96 4.11
#